data_AF-A0A926H6V2-F1
#
_entry.id   AF-A0A926H6V2-F1
#
_cell.length_a   1.000
_cell.length_b   1.000
_cell.length_c   1.000
_cell.angle_alpha   90.00
_cell.angle_beta   90.00
_cell.angle_gamma   90.00
#
_symmetry.space_group_name_H-M   'P 1'
#
loop_
_entity.id
_entity.type
_entity.pdbx_description
1 polymer ?
#
loop_
_entity_poly.entity_id
_entity_poly.type
_entity_poly.pdbx_seq_one_letter_code
_entity_poly.pdbx_strand_id
1 'polypeptide(L)'
;MINKVIAGPDAAIADIPNGAVLMLGGFGLCGIPENCITALLKTGVRDLVCISNNAGVDDFGIGLLLKTRQVKKMISSYVGENQEFERQLLSGELIVDLIPQGTLAERIRAGGAGILAFFTP
;
A
#
# COMPACT_ATOMS: atom_id res chain seq x y z
N MET A 1 2.27 -31.41 5.79
CA MET A 1 2.31 -29.95 5.97
C MET A 1 2.50 -29.33 4.59
N ILE A 2 1.71 -28.33 4.20
CA ILE A 2 1.82 -27.72 2.86
C ILE A 2 3.05 -26.78 2.85
N ASN A 3 3.94 -26.94 1.87
CA ASN A 3 5.03 -26.00 1.64
C ASN A 3 4.55 -24.88 0.70
N LYS A 4 4.62 -23.63 1.15
CA LYS A 4 4.24 -22.43 0.39
C LYS A 4 5.44 -21.53 0.07
N VAL A 5 6.67 -22.01 0.27
CA VAL A 5 7.88 -21.29 -0.11
C VAL A 5 7.96 -21.25 -1.64
N ILE A 6 8.20 -20.06 -2.15
CA ILE A 6 8.35 -19.75 -3.57
C ILE A 6 9.77 -19.23 -3.83
N ALA A 7 10.19 -19.22 -5.10
CA ALA A 7 11.58 -18.95 -5.47
C ALA A 7 12.09 -17.55 -5.08
N GLY A 8 11.22 -16.57 -4.88
CA GLY A 8 11.60 -15.21 -4.49
C GLY A 8 10.47 -14.19 -4.70
N PRO A 9 10.73 -12.90 -4.42
CA PRO A 9 9.73 -11.84 -4.49
C PRO A 9 9.20 -11.63 -5.91
N ASP A 10 10.04 -11.74 -6.95
CA ASP A 10 9.60 -11.58 -8.34
C ASP A 10 8.60 -12.69 -8.75
N ALA A 11 8.81 -13.93 -8.28
CA ALA A 11 7.85 -15.02 -8.47
C ALA A 11 6.59 -14.86 -7.61
N ALA A 12 6.69 -14.19 -6.45
CA ALA A 12 5.59 -13.97 -5.51
C ALA A 12 4.51 -13.03 -6.03
N ILE A 13 4.92 -12.10 -6.89
CA ILE A 13 4.11 -10.98 -7.37
C ILE A 13 3.77 -11.10 -8.87
N ALA A 14 4.18 -12.20 -9.52
CA ALA A 14 4.13 -12.35 -10.97
C ALA A 14 2.73 -12.25 -11.58
N ASP A 15 1.70 -12.54 -10.78
CA ASP A 15 0.29 -12.54 -11.18
C ASP A 15 -0.48 -11.27 -10.76
N ILE A 16 0.21 -10.26 -10.21
CA ILE A 16 -0.43 -8.99 -9.82
C ILE A 16 -0.70 -8.13 -11.07
N PRO A 17 -1.98 -7.87 -11.43
CA PRO A 17 -2.32 -7.10 -12.61
C PRO A 17 -2.34 -5.59 -12.34
N ASN A 18 -2.42 -4.78 -13.41
CA ASN A 18 -2.77 -3.37 -13.29
C ASN A 18 -4.12 -3.21 -12.59
N GLY A 19 -4.28 -2.15 -11.80
CA GLY A 19 -5.53 -1.88 -11.08
C GLY A 19 -5.74 -2.73 -9.82
N ALA A 20 -4.77 -3.56 -9.43
CA ALA A 20 -4.89 -4.39 -8.24
C ALA A 20 -5.04 -3.55 -6.95
N VAL A 21 -5.84 -4.07 -6.02
CA VAL A 21 -5.95 -3.54 -4.66
C VAL A 21 -5.00 -4.32 -3.76
N LEU A 22 -3.97 -3.65 -3.25
CA LEU A 22 -2.92 -4.27 -2.44
C LEU A 22 -2.95 -3.72 -1.03
N MET A 23 -2.87 -4.61 -0.04
CA MET A 23 -2.64 -4.24 1.35
C MET A 23 -1.18 -4.47 1.69
N LEU A 24 -0.50 -3.42 2.17
CA LEU A 24 0.91 -3.46 2.51
C LEU A 24 1.07 -3.21 4.01
N GLY A 25 1.80 -4.11 4.68
CA GLY A 25 2.16 -3.94 6.08
C GLY A 25 3.19 -2.85 6.29
N GLY A 26 3.28 -2.39 7.54
CA GLY A 26 4.32 -1.49 8.02
C GLY A 26 3.79 -0.27 8.76
N PHE A 27 4.63 0.30 9.62
CA PHE A 27 4.40 1.56 10.31
C PHE A 27 5.62 2.47 10.10
N GLY A 28 5.48 3.46 9.20
CA GLY A 28 6.63 4.20 8.72
C GLY A 28 7.46 3.27 7.85
N LEU A 29 8.69 2.98 8.28
CA LEU A 29 9.59 2.03 7.60
C LEU A 29 9.70 0.68 8.31
N CYS A 30 9.10 0.54 9.50
CA CYS A 30 9.18 -0.69 10.28
C CYS A 30 8.17 -1.72 9.76
N GLY A 31 8.65 -2.92 9.41
CA GLY A 31 7.79 -4.06 9.03
C GLY A 31 7.20 -3.97 7.61
N ILE A 32 7.81 -3.20 6.72
CA ILE A 32 7.38 -3.09 5.31
C ILE A 32 7.86 -4.30 4.48
N PRO A 33 7.11 -4.72 3.44
CA PRO A 33 7.52 -5.80 2.53
C PRO A 33 8.50 -5.31 1.44
N GLU A 34 9.67 -4.80 1.84
CA GLU A 34 10.64 -4.11 0.98
C GLU A 34 11.03 -4.86 -0.31
N ASN A 35 11.24 -6.18 -0.21
CA ASN A 35 11.62 -7.01 -1.35
C ASN A 35 10.48 -7.14 -2.38
N CYS A 36 9.24 -7.28 -1.92
CA CYS A 36 8.07 -7.35 -2.79
C CYS A 36 7.77 -5.99 -3.42
N ILE A 37 7.95 -4.88 -2.68
CA ILE A 37 7.82 -3.53 -3.22
C ILE A 37 8.85 -3.29 -4.33
N THR A 38 10.11 -3.71 -4.10
CA THR A 38 11.17 -3.61 -5.11
C THR A 38 10.87 -4.47 -6.34
N ALA A 39 10.29 -5.67 -6.16
CA ALA A 39 9.86 -6.49 -7.29
C ALA A 39 8.71 -5.84 -8.08
N LEU A 40 7.69 -5.30 -7.40
CA LEU A 40 6.59 -4.54 -8.02
C LEU A 40 7.06 -3.30 -8.78
N LEU A 41 8.08 -2.61 -8.29
CA LEU A 41 8.69 -1.48 -8.98
C LEU A 41 9.25 -1.90 -10.35
N LYS A 42 9.89 -3.09 -10.43
CA LYS A 42 10.46 -3.60 -11.69
C LYS A 42 9.41 -4.00 -12.71
N THR A 43 8.24 -4.49 -12.28
CA THR A 43 7.19 -4.91 -13.21
C THR A 43 6.54 -3.74 -13.94
N GLY A 44 6.59 -2.54 -13.37
CA GLY A 44 5.94 -1.35 -13.91
C GLY A 44 4.41 -1.42 -13.91
N VAL A 45 3.82 -2.30 -13.09
CA VAL A 45 2.36 -2.39 -12.90
C VAL A 45 1.77 -1.04 -12.51
N ARG A 46 0.64 -0.67 -13.09
CA ARG A 46 0.01 0.65 -12.94
C ARG A 46 -1.35 0.59 -12.28
N ASP A 47 -1.85 1.76 -11.93
CA ASP A 47 -3.18 1.99 -11.38
C ASP A 47 -3.45 1.27 -10.05
N LEU A 48 -2.41 0.98 -9.27
CA LEU A 48 -2.56 0.28 -7.99
C LEU A 48 -3.40 1.10 -7.00
N VAL A 49 -4.24 0.39 -6.23
CA VAL A 49 -4.90 0.91 -5.04
C VAL A 49 -4.19 0.32 -3.83
N CYS A 50 -3.46 1.14 -3.09
CA CYS A 50 -2.67 0.70 -1.96
C CYS A 50 -3.39 1.03 -0.64
N ILE A 51 -3.55 0.02 0.22
CA ILE A 51 -4.04 0.13 1.59
C ILE A 51 -2.81 -0.02 2.51
N SER A 52 -2.43 1.06 3.19
CA SER A 52 -1.28 1.07 4.09
C SER A 52 -1.39 2.22 5.08
N ASN A 53 -0.85 2.07 6.28
CA ASN A 53 -0.82 3.12 7.30
C ASN A 53 -0.25 4.44 6.75
N ASN A 54 0.90 4.34 6.06
CA ASN A 54 1.56 5.43 5.34
C ASN A 54 2.28 4.88 4.10
N ALA A 55 2.91 5.75 3.31
CA ALA A 55 3.62 5.37 2.09
C ALA A 55 5.13 5.16 2.27
N GLY A 56 5.64 5.17 3.50
CA GLY A 56 7.07 5.32 3.74
C GLY A 56 7.57 6.69 3.32
N VAL A 57 8.84 6.79 2.92
CA VAL A 57 9.50 8.05 2.52
C VAL A 57 9.79 8.05 1.02
N ASP A 58 10.20 9.19 0.45
CA ASP A 58 10.37 9.35 -0.99
C ASP A 58 11.22 8.25 -1.66
N ASP A 59 12.27 7.78 -0.99
CA ASP A 59 13.23 6.79 -1.51
C ASP A 59 13.11 5.40 -0.86
N PHE A 60 12.05 5.12 -0.09
CA PHE A 60 11.90 3.82 0.56
C PHE A 60 10.44 3.44 0.83
N GLY A 61 10.10 2.16 0.62
CA GLY A 61 8.73 1.67 0.70
C GLY A 61 7.88 2.10 -0.49
N ILE A 62 6.60 2.43 -0.26
CA ILE A 62 5.64 2.76 -1.33
C ILE A 62 6.03 4.06 -2.06
N GLY A 63 6.82 4.95 -1.43
CA GLY A 63 7.36 6.15 -2.09
C GLY A 63 8.06 5.86 -3.42
N LEU A 64 8.72 4.72 -3.54
CA LEU A 64 9.33 4.26 -4.80
C LEU A 64 8.29 4.11 -5.92
N LEU A 65 7.12 3.56 -5.60
CA LEU A 65 6.01 3.35 -6.54
C LEU A 65 5.26 4.65 -6.86
N LEU A 66 5.26 5.62 -5.93
CA LEU A 66 4.71 6.96 -6.17
C LEU A 66 5.56 7.71 -7.21
N LYS A 67 6.89 7.66 -7.08
CA LYS A 67 7.81 8.29 -8.05
C LYS A 67 7.62 7.77 -9.48
N THR A 68 7.30 6.49 -9.65
CA THR A 68 7.03 5.88 -10.97
C THR A 68 5.56 5.96 -11.41
N ARG A 69 4.69 6.62 -10.62
CA ARG A 69 3.24 6.75 -10.86
C ARG A 69 2.55 5.40 -11.07
N GLN A 70 2.98 4.39 -10.30
CA GLN A 70 2.37 3.06 -10.31
C GLN A 70 1.13 2.99 -9.41
N VAL A 71 0.99 3.92 -8.45
CA VAL A 71 -0.14 4.02 -7.53
C VAL A 71 -1.11 5.09 -7.99
N LYS A 72 -2.39 4.71 -8.12
CA LYS A 72 -3.50 5.62 -8.46
C LYS A 72 -4.26 6.08 -7.21
N LYS A 73 -4.33 5.23 -6.19
CA LYS A 73 -5.04 5.54 -4.95
C LYS A 73 -4.31 5.03 -3.71
N MET A 74 -4.25 5.87 -2.69
CA MET A 74 -3.85 5.48 -1.33
C MET A 74 -5.06 5.50 -0.40
N ILE A 75 -5.19 4.45 0.41
CA ILE A 75 -6.11 4.37 1.54
C ILE A 75 -5.23 4.30 2.78
N SER A 76 -5.09 5.43 3.48
CA SER A 76 -4.03 5.62 4.47
C SER A 76 -4.48 6.42 5.68
N SER A 77 -3.69 6.41 6.74
CA SER A 77 -3.96 7.17 7.96
C SER A 77 -3.05 8.37 8.16
N TYR A 78 -1.91 8.40 7.46
CA TYR A 78 -0.94 9.47 7.58
C TYR A 78 -0.17 9.66 6.27
N VAL A 79 0.01 10.92 5.87
CA VAL A 79 0.74 11.33 4.65
C VAL A 79 2.22 11.64 4.93
N GLY A 80 2.52 12.20 6.11
CA GLY A 80 3.76 12.91 6.35
C GLY A 80 5.04 12.08 6.15
N GLU A 81 6.15 12.81 5.99
CA GLU A 81 7.50 12.29 5.67
C GLU A 81 7.70 11.83 4.20
N ASN A 82 6.74 12.12 3.31
CA ASN A 82 6.82 11.82 1.88
C ASN A 82 6.36 13.02 1.04
N GLN A 83 7.32 13.77 0.48
CA GLN A 83 7.01 14.98 -0.28
C GLN A 83 6.30 14.66 -1.59
N GLU A 84 6.62 13.54 -2.24
CA GLU A 84 5.98 13.16 -3.50
C GLU A 84 4.52 12.76 -3.28
N PHE A 85 4.21 12.09 -2.18
CA PHE A 85 2.83 11.83 -1.77
C PHE A 85 2.07 13.13 -1.61
N GLU A 86 2.58 14.05 -0.77
CA GLU A 86 1.92 15.34 -0.51
C GLU A 86 1.71 16.11 -1.82
N ARG A 87 2.73 16.17 -2.68
CA ARG A 87 2.66 16.83 -3.98
C ARG A 87 1.58 16.22 -4.88
N GLN A 88 1.54 14.89 -5.02
CA GLN A 88 0.56 14.21 -5.88
C GLN A 88 -0.87 14.30 -5.33
N LEU A 89 -1.03 14.30 -4.01
CA LEU A 89 -2.33 14.56 -3.36
C LEU A 89 -2.81 15.97 -3.68
N LEU A 90 -1.97 16.98 -3.47
CA LEU A 90 -2.33 18.38 -3.70
C LEU A 90 -2.55 18.72 -5.18
N SER A 91 -1.86 18.03 -6.10
CA SER A 91 -2.04 18.20 -7.54
C SER A 91 -3.24 17.41 -8.11
N GLY A 92 -3.82 16.49 -7.34
CA GLY A 92 -4.89 15.59 -7.80
C GLY A 92 -4.39 14.43 -8.68
N GLU A 93 -3.08 14.21 -8.77
CA GLU A 93 -2.48 13.04 -9.44
C GLU A 93 -2.76 11.73 -8.67
N LEU A 94 -2.90 11.82 -7.33
CA LEU A 94 -3.13 10.68 -6.45
C LEU A 94 -4.45 10.84 -5.69
N ILE A 95 -5.33 9.84 -5.78
CA ILE A 95 -6.55 9.79 -4.97
C ILE A 95 -6.15 9.34 -3.56
N VAL A 96 -6.57 10.05 -2.51
CA VAL A 96 -6.24 9.69 -1.13
C VAL A 96 -7.49 9.68 -0.26
N ASP A 97 -7.76 8.51 0.34
CA ASP A 97 -8.74 8.38 1.42
C ASP A 97 -7.96 8.40 2.74
N LEU A 98 -8.04 9.51 3.48
CA LEU A 98 -7.48 9.59 4.84
C LEU A 98 -8.47 9.05 5.87
N ILE A 99 -8.05 8.01 6.57
CA ILE A 99 -8.86 7.29 7.57
C ILE A 99 -8.10 7.29 8.89
N PRO A 100 -8.73 7.61 10.04
CA PRO A 100 -8.08 7.52 11.34
C PRO A 100 -7.40 6.15 11.52
N GLN A 101 -6.18 6.12 12.04
CA GLN A 101 -5.35 4.92 12.07
C GLN A 101 -6.06 3.71 12.71
N GLY A 102 -6.71 3.91 13.85
CA GLY A 102 -7.49 2.87 14.52
C GLY A 102 -8.67 2.39 13.67
N THR A 103 -9.38 3.30 13.00
CA THR A 103 -10.48 2.97 12.08
C THR A 103 -9.98 2.20 10.85
N LEU A 104 -8.81 2.53 10.30
CA LEU A 104 -8.21 1.79 9.19
C LEU A 104 -7.90 0.35 9.60
N ALA A 105 -7.25 0.17 10.74
CA ALA A 105 -6.93 -1.16 11.28
C ALA A 105 -8.21 -1.98 11.56
N GLU A 106 -9.23 -1.37 12.18
CA GLU A 106 -10.47 -2.06 12.49
C GLU A 106 -11.30 -2.39 11.25
N ARG A 107 -11.29 -1.54 10.20
CA ARG A 107 -11.88 -1.86 8.89
C ARG A 107 -11.22 -3.09 8.25
N ILE A 108 -9.90 -3.19 8.31
CA ILE A 108 -9.15 -4.34 7.82
C ILE A 108 -9.52 -5.60 8.62
N ARG A 109 -9.51 -5.51 9.96
CA ARG A 109 -9.88 -6.61 10.86
C ARG A 109 -11.32 -7.09 10.61
N ALA A 110 -12.26 -6.17 10.50
CA ALA A 110 -13.66 -6.45 10.22
C ALA A 110 -13.85 -7.16 8.88
N GLY A 111 -13.19 -6.67 7.81
CA GLY A 111 -13.22 -7.31 6.49
C GLY A 111 -12.68 -8.75 6.51
N GLY A 112 -11.54 -8.98 7.18
CA GLY A 112 -10.99 -10.33 7.34
C GLY A 112 -11.86 -11.28 8.18
N ALA A 113 -12.70 -10.74 9.06
CA ALA A 113 -13.63 -11.50 9.89
C ALA A 113 -15.04 -11.64 9.26
N GLY A 114 -15.29 -11.08 8.08
CA GLY A 114 -16.61 -11.08 7.44
C GLY A 114 -17.63 -10.14 8.11
N ILE A 115 -17.17 -9.12 8.85
CA ILE A 115 -18.01 -8.09 9.48
C ILE A 115 -18.11 -6.90 8.52
N LEU A 116 -19.32 -6.59 8.05
CA LEU A 116 -19.55 -5.55 7.03
C LEU A 116 -19.27 -4.12 7.52
N ALA A 117 -19.61 -3.81 8.77
CA ALA A 117 -19.44 -2.48 9.33
C ALA A 117 -19.35 -2.53 10.87
N PHE A 118 -18.80 -1.49 11.47
CA PHE A 118 -18.72 -1.29 12.91
C PHE A 118 -18.91 0.20 13.24
N PHE A 119 -19.19 0.51 14.51
CA PHE A 119 -19.25 1.88 15.02
C PHE A 119 -17.98 2.21 15.82
N THR A 120 -17.51 3.45 15.71
CA THR A 120 -16.40 4.02 16.48
C THR A 120 -16.78 5.46 16.87
N PRO A 121 -16.43 5.95 18.07
CA PRO A 121 -16.71 7.32 18.48
C PRO A 121 -15.97 8.36 17.62
#